data_AF-A0A8J4XUV8-F1
#
_entry.id   AF-A0A8J4XUV8-F1
#
_cell.length_a   1.000
_cell.length_b   1.000
_cell.length_c   1.000
_cell.angle_alpha   90.00
_cell.angle_beta   90.00
_cell.angle_gamma   90.00
#
_symmetry.space_group_name_H-M   'P 1'
#
loop_
_entity.id
_entity.type
_entity.pdbx_description
1 polymer ?
#
loop_
_entity_poly.entity_id
_entity_poly.type
_entity_poly.pdbx_seq_one_letter_code
_entity_poly.pdbx_strand_id
1 'polypeptide(L)'
;MDQGAIATFKAYYLRRTFRKMINAVDADENLSIRQFWKEFNIKNAIDNIAESWDEVTPSNMNAVWKKLWPECVHNFKGFPEPTPVVREIVNLAHTAGMDEVGGDIVELLASHDEELSNEDLMAIEQVRALEEETAEEDDPEPQLHLTRKILADVISKFESGIHDIVNNDPNRERSLKFENTVRSALTAYKMLHQEKVHQAQQTTITSFFTKPAATSPASSTSTSSDDDAPTSPQ
;
A
#
# COMPACT_ATOMS: atom_id res chain seq x y z
N MET A 1 18.71 -14.69 7.59
CA MET A 1 18.27 -13.80 8.69
C MET A 1 18.01 -14.67 9.92
N ASP A 2 18.31 -14.23 11.15
CA ASP A 2 18.13 -15.10 12.33
C ASP A 2 16.65 -15.35 12.63
N GLN A 3 16.17 -16.55 12.26
CA GLN A 3 14.78 -17.01 12.32
C GLN A 3 14.14 -16.86 13.71
N GLY A 4 14.93 -16.90 14.79
CA GLY A 4 14.39 -16.79 16.15
C GLY A 4 13.76 -15.42 16.46
N ALA A 5 14.32 -14.32 15.95
CA ALA A 5 13.70 -12.99 16.13
C ALA A 5 12.45 -12.82 15.26
N ILE A 6 12.45 -13.37 14.04
CA ILE A 6 11.30 -13.36 13.14
C ILE A 6 10.16 -14.18 13.74
N ALA A 7 10.43 -15.39 14.24
CA ALA A 7 9.45 -16.25 14.88
C ALA A 7 8.84 -15.57 16.11
N THR A 8 9.68 -14.94 16.94
CA THR A 8 9.22 -14.18 18.11
C THR A 8 8.31 -13.02 17.70
N PHE A 9 8.72 -12.24 16.69
CA PHE A 9 7.93 -11.12 16.18
C PHE A 9 6.57 -11.58 15.61
N LYS A 10 6.56 -12.63 14.77
CA LYS A 10 5.32 -13.20 14.21
C LYS A 10 4.37 -13.69 15.30
N ALA A 11 4.89 -14.33 16.35
CA ALA A 11 4.08 -14.75 17.50
C ALA A 11 3.47 -13.54 18.22
N TYR A 12 4.23 -12.46 18.45
CA TYR A 12 3.69 -11.23 19.05
C TYR A 12 2.63 -10.57 18.18
N TYR A 13 2.86 -10.49 16.87
CA TYR A 13 1.90 -9.97 15.90
C TYR A 13 0.58 -10.74 15.93
N LEU A 14 0.65 -12.08 15.87
CA LEU A 14 -0.53 -12.92 15.86
C LEU A 14 -1.31 -12.80 17.18
N ARG A 15 -0.61 -12.89 18.33
CA ARG A 15 -1.23 -12.69 19.65
C ARG A 15 -1.96 -11.35 19.75
N ARG A 16 -1.32 -10.28 19.31
CA ARG A 16 -1.88 -8.94 19.38
C ARG A 16 -3.11 -8.79 18.49
N THR A 17 -3.08 -9.41 17.31
CA THR A 17 -4.23 -9.46 16.40
C THR A 17 -5.43 -10.17 17.05
N PHE A 18 -5.22 -11.34 17.66
CA PHE A 18 -6.27 -12.04 18.41
C PHE A 18 -6.81 -11.23 19.58
N ARG A 19 -5.94 -10.58 20.38
CA ARG A 19 -6.38 -9.71 21.48
C ARG A 19 -7.22 -8.54 20.99
N LYS A 20 -6.81 -7.85 19.91
CA LYS A 20 -7.57 -6.73 19.34
C LYS A 20 -8.93 -7.19 18.81
N MET A 21 -8.98 -8.36 18.18
CA MET A 21 -10.23 -8.97 17.72
C MET A 21 -11.18 -9.24 18.88
N ILE A 22 -10.72 -9.95 19.91
CA ILE A 22 -11.55 -10.30 21.08
C ILE A 22 -12.04 -9.04 21.78
N ASN A 23 -11.14 -8.08 22.05
CA ASN A 23 -11.52 -6.81 22.68
C ASN A 23 -12.55 -6.02 21.87
N ALA A 24 -12.48 -6.08 20.53
CA ALA A 24 -13.45 -5.39 19.67
C ALA A 24 -14.82 -6.08 19.71
N VAL A 25 -14.86 -7.41 19.68
CA VAL A 25 -16.09 -8.22 19.77
C VAL A 25 -16.72 -8.10 21.17
N ASP A 26 -15.92 -8.07 22.23
CA ASP A 26 -16.40 -7.88 23.61
C ASP A 26 -16.97 -6.47 23.85
N ALA A 27 -16.46 -5.47 23.11
CA ALA A 27 -16.91 -4.07 23.23
C ALA A 27 -18.17 -3.77 22.42
N ASP A 28 -18.45 -4.53 21.36
CA ASP A 28 -19.63 -4.38 20.51
C ASP A 28 -20.26 -5.76 20.21
N GLU A 29 -21.37 -6.05 20.88
CA GLU A 29 -22.12 -7.31 20.71
C GLU A 29 -22.62 -7.55 19.28
N ASN A 30 -22.65 -6.53 18.42
CA ASN A 30 -23.04 -6.66 17.01
C ASN A 30 -21.83 -6.97 16.09
N LEU A 31 -20.61 -6.78 16.57
CA LEU A 31 -19.41 -7.01 15.78
C LEU A 31 -19.06 -8.51 15.80
N SER A 32 -19.21 -9.15 14.64
CA SER A 32 -18.72 -10.52 14.47
C SER A 32 -17.22 -10.53 14.13
N ILE A 33 -16.54 -11.65 14.40
CA ILE A 33 -15.15 -11.89 13.97
C ILE A 33 -14.97 -11.68 12.45
N ARG A 34 -15.95 -12.13 11.65
CA ARG A 34 -15.95 -11.93 10.20
C ARG A 34 -15.97 -10.43 9.84
N GLN A 35 -16.75 -9.64 10.57
CA GLN A 35 -16.83 -8.20 10.36
C GLN A 35 -15.53 -7.50 10.78
N PHE A 36 -14.95 -7.89 11.91
CA PHE A 36 -13.62 -7.42 12.32
C PHE A 36 -12.57 -7.61 11.23
N TRP A 37 -12.52 -8.81 10.62
CA TRP A 37 -11.59 -9.08 9.52
C TRP A 37 -11.87 -8.27 8.26
N LYS A 38 -13.14 -8.00 7.93
CA LYS A 38 -13.50 -7.11 6.81
C LYS A 38 -13.07 -5.67 7.03
N GLU A 39 -13.11 -5.20 8.28
CA GLU A 39 -12.70 -3.84 8.65
C GLU A 39 -11.18 -3.73 8.91
N PHE A 40 -10.48 -4.85 8.96
CA PHE A 40 -9.04 -4.90 9.16
C PHE A 40 -8.29 -4.35 7.94
N ASN A 41 -7.72 -3.16 8.07
CA ASN A 41 -7.03 -2.47 6.98
C ASN A 41 -5.51 -2.30 7.22
N ILE A 42 -4.82 -1.72 6.24
CA ILE A 42 -3.36 -1.51 6.27
C ILE A 42 -2.91 -0.70 7.49
N LYS A 43 -3.70 0.28 7.93
CA LYS A 43 -3.36 1.06 9.14
C LYS A 43 -3.31 0.14 10.36
N ASN A 44 -4.30 -0.74 10.53
CA ASN A 44 -4.33 -1.70 11.64
C ASN A 44 -3.12 -2.64 11.60
N ALA A 45 -2.72 -3.07 10.39
CA ALA A 45 -1.52 -3.89 10.21
C ALA A 45 -0.24 -3.13 10.60
N ILE A 46 -0.09 -1.87 10.17
CA ILE A 46 1.07 -1.02 10.54
C ILE A 46 1.13 -0.82 12.06
N ASP A 47 -0.01 -0.51 12.68
CA ASP A 47 -0.09 -0.34 14.14
C ASP A 47 0.29 -1.65 14.85
N ASN A 48 -0.18 -2.80 14.37
CA ASN A 48 0.20 -4.11 14.91
C ASN A 48 1.69 -4.41 14.73
N ILE A 49 2.28 -4.05 13.59
CA ILE A 49 3.73 -4.22 13.34
C ILE A 49 4.52 -3.41 14.37
N ALA A 50 4.21 -2.12 14.51
CA ALA A 50 4.91 -1.24 15.43
C ALA A 50 4.79 -1.74 16.88
N GLU A 51 3.56 -2.02 17.32
CA GLU A 51 3.31 -2.48 18.69
C GLU A 51 3.93 -3.86 18.98
N SER A 52 4.02 -4.75 17.99
CA SER A 52 4.65 -6.07 18.17
C SER A 52 6.17 -5.99 18.14
N TRP A 53 6.72 -5.01 17.39
CA TRP A 53 8.15 -4.75 17.35
C TRP A 53 8.67 -4.21 18.68
N ASP A 54 7.87 -3.37 19.37
CA ASP A 54 8.22 -2.86 20.71
C ASP A 54 8.37 -3.97 21.76
N GLU A 55 7.75 -5.13 21.55
CA GLU A 55 7.88 -6.30 22.44
C GLU A 55 9.13 -7.14 22.16
N VAL A 56 9.80 -6.93 21.01
CA VAL A 56 11.05 -7.62 20.68
C VAL A 56 12.16 -7.06 21.57
N THR A 57 12.66 -7.90 22.49
CA THR A 57 13.61 -7.42 23.50
C THR A 57 14.99 -7.09 22.90
N PRO A 58 15.78 -6.22 23.55
CA PRO A 58 17.17 -5.99 23.16
C PRO A 58 18.02 -7.28 23.16
N SER A 59 17.67 -8.28 23.98
CA SER A 59 18.32 -9.59 23.97
C SER A 59 18.04 -10.36 22.68
N ASN A 60 16.81 -10.31 22.15
CA ASN A 60 16.47 -10.87 20.85
C ASN A 60 17.26 -10.17 19.74
N MET A 61 17.39 -8.83 19.81
CA MET A 61 18.15 -8.07 18.82
C MET A 61 19.66 -8.35 18.87
N ASN A 62 20.25 -8.46 20.07
CA ASN A 62 21.65 -8.86 20.23
C ASN A 62 21.89 -10.28 19.67
N ALA A 63 20.93 -11.18 19.87
CA ALA A 63 20.99 -12.55 19.36
C ALA A 63 21.00 -12.61 17.81
N VAL A 64 20.31 -11.72 17.10
CA VAL A 64 20.30 -11.63 15.62
C VAL A 64 21.68 -11.31 15.04
N TRP A 65 22.50 -10.57 15.78
CA TRP A 65 23.85 -10.25 15.32
C TRP A 65 24.78 -11.46 15.37
N LYS A 66 24.41 -12.57 16.02
CA LYS A 66 25.32 -13.71 16.21
C LYS A 66 25.75 -14.35 14.89
N LYS A 67 24.86 -14.47 13.91
CA LYS A 67 25.21 -15.03 12.59
C LYS A 67 26.04 -14.07 11.73
N LEU A 68 25.89 -12.76 11.91
CA LEU A 68 26.52 -11.74 11.08
C LEU A 68 27.84 -11.21 11.67
N TRP A 69 27.89 -11.05 12.98
CA TRP A 69 29.03 -10.51 13.74
C TRP A 69 29.09 -11.13 15.15
N PRO A 70 29.63 -12.36 15.28
CA PRO A 70 29.71 -13.08 16.55
C PRO A 70 30.43 -12.32 17.67
N GLU A 71 31.48 -11.56 17.35
CA GLU A 71 32.33 -10.85 18.30
C GLU A 71 31.59 -9.71 19.03
N CYS A 72 30.53 -9.16 18.42
CA CYS A 72 29.68 -8.14 19.03
C CYS A 72 28.62 -8.72 19.98
N VAL A 73 28.42 -10.04 19.99
CA VAL A 73 27.41 -10.69 20.82
C VAL A 73 28.04 -11.24 22.09
N HIS A 74 27.90 -10.49 23.18
CA HIS A 74 28.31 -10.97 24.50
C HIS A 74 27.14 -11.64 25.23
N ASN A 75 27.40 -12.74 25.93
CA ASN A 75 26.41 -13.47 26.77
C ASN A 75 25.19 -14.02 26.02
N PHE A 76 25.37 -14.55 24.81
CA PHE A 76 24.27 -15.18 24.05
C PHE A 76 23.66 -16.37 24.81
N LYS A 77 22.37 -16.28 25.16
CA LYS A 77 21.61 -17.35 25.84
C LYS A 77 20.68 -18.13 24.92
N GLY A 78 20.72 -17.89 23.61
CA GLY A 78 19.71 -18.39 22.66
C GLY A 78 18.58 -17.39 22.45
N PHE A 79 17.72 -17.68 21.48
CA PHE A 79 16.44 -16.99 21.35
C PHE A 79 15.46 -17.56 22.40
N PRO A 80 14.66 -16.71 23.06
CA PRO A 80 13.56 -17.19 23.89
C PRO A 80 12.64 -18.05 23.03
N GLU A 81 12.28 -19.24 23.49
CA GLU A 81 11.24 -20.00 22.80
C GLU A 81 9.91 -19.24 22.89
N PRO A 82 9.20 -19.05 21.76
CA PRO A 82 7.90 -18.39 21.76
C PRO A 82 6.79 -19.28 22.35
N THR A 83 7.10 -20.50 22.82
CA THR A 83 6.17 -21.50 23.36
C THR A 83 5.12 -20.94 24.35
N PRO A 84 5.45 -20.05 25.31
CA PRO A 84 4.43 -19.43 26.17
C PRO A 84 3.45 -18.53 25.40
N VAL A 85 3.94 -17.80 24.41
CA VAL A 85 3.15 -16.90 23.56
C VAL A 85 2.28 -17.72 22.61
N VAL A 86 2.82 -18.80 22.03
CA VAL A 86 2.06 -19.73 21.17
C VAL A 86 0.87 -20.30 21.93
N ARG A 87 1.08 -20.77 23.17
CA ARG A 87 -0.01 -21.28 24.02
C ARG A 87 -1.05 -20.21 24.31
N GLU A 88 -0.61 -18.98 24.54
CA GLU A 88 -1.51 -17.84 24.74
C GLU A 88 -2.36 -17.58 23.49
N ILE A 89 -1.77 -17.61 22.29
CA ILE A 89 -2.50 -17.44 21.03
C ILE A 89 -3.56 -18.52 20.86
N VAL A 90 -3.22 -19.78 21.12
CA VAL A 90 -4.18 -20.90 21.06
C VAL A 90 -5.34 -20.68 22.04
N ASN A 91 -5.06 -20.23 23.27
CA ASN A 91 -6.12 -19.91 24.23
C ASN A 91 -7.01 -18.75 23.77
N LEU A 92 -6.42 -17.73 23.14
CA LEU A 92 -7.18 -16.61 22.56
C LEU A 92 -8.05 -17.10 21.40
N ALA A 93 -7.54 -17.98 20.53
CA ALA A 93 -8.31 -18.58 19.45
C ALA A 93 -9.52 -19.37 19.97
N HIS A 94 -9.35 -20.19 21.01
CA HIS A 94 -10.47 -20.86 21.69
C HIS A 94 -11.47 -19.87 22.28
N THR A 95 -10.98 -18.78 22.90
CA THR A 95 -11.86 -17.70 23.43
C THR A 95 -12.68 -17.05 22.31
N ALA A 96 -12.11 -16.94 21.11
CA ALA A 96 -12.79 -16.46 19.91
C ALA A 96 -13.68 -17.51 19.23
N GLY A 97 -13.87 -18.70 19.81
CA GLY A 97 -14.68 -19.78 19.23
C GLY A 97 -14.00 -20.53 18.08
N MET A 98 -12.67 -20.45 17.99
CA MET A 98 -11.86 -21.17 17.00
C MET A 98 -11.17 -22.36 17.68
N ASP A 99 -11.91 -23.41 17.99
CA ASP A 99 -11.40 -24.54 18.80
C ASP A 99 -10.48 -25.50 18.02
N GLU A 100 -10.59 -25.54 16.70
CA GLU A 100 -9.88 -26.51 15.85
C GLU A 100 -8.57 -25.98 15.23
N VAL A 101 -8.25 -24.69 15.42
CA VAL A 101 -7.09 -24.04 14.74
C VAL A 101 -5.77 -24.14 15.52
N GLY A 102 -5.77 -24.81 16.68
CA GLY A 102 -4.58 -24.91 17.52
C GLY A 102 -3.37 -25.54 16.80
N GLY A 103 -3.61 -26.56 15.98
CA GLY A 103 -2.59 -27.17 15.13
C GLY A 103 -2.08 -26.20 14.07
N ASP A 104 -3.00 -25.55 13.36
CA ASP A 104 -2.68 -24.59 12.29
C ASP A 104 -1.86 -23.41 12.80
N ILE A 105 -2.14 -22.90 14.00
CA ILE A 105 -1.36 -21.83 14.64
C ILE A 105 0.08 -22.27 14.90
N VAL A 106 0.25 -23.50 15.40
CA VAL A 106 1.59 -24.04 15.68
C VAL A 106 2.35 -24.25 14.38
N GLU A 107 1.71 -24.79 13.35
CA GLU A 107 2.30 -24.99 12.03
C GLU A 107 2.67 -23.66 11.37
N LEU A 108 1.75 -22.70 11.37
CA LEU A 108 1.97 -21.34 10.85
C LEU A 108 3.13 -20.64 11.56
N LEU A 109 3.28 -20.85 12.88
CA LEU A 109 4.38 -20.32 13.69
C LEU A 109 5.64 -21.21 13.67
N ALA A 110 5.63 -22.35 12.97
CA ALA A 110 6.78 -23.22 12.75
C ALA A 110 7.32 -23.18 11.31
N SER A 111 6.56 -22.69 10.32
CA SER A 111 6.92 -22.62 8.88
C SER A 111 8.12 -21.72 8.50
N HIS A 112 9.01 -21.41 9.43
CA HIS A 112 10.05 -20.38 9.30
C HIS A 112 11.35 -20.90 8.72
N ASP A 113 11.46 -22.21 8.56
CA ASP A 113 12.72 -22.89 8.26
C ASP A 113 13.03 -22.99 6.78
N GLU A 114 12.03 -22.79 5.90
CA GLU A 114 12.21 -22.81 4.45
C GLU A 114 12.59 -21.41 3.93
N GLU A 115 13.76 -21.30 3.30
CA GLU A 115 14.16 -20.10 2.58
C GLU A 115 13.28 -19.95 1.34
N LEU A 116 12.74 -18.74 1.10
CA LEU A 116 12.03 -18.45 -0.14
C LEU A 116 12.95 -18.73 -1.33
N SER A 117 12.52 -19.62 -2.23
CA SER A 117 13.22 -19.87 -3.48
C SER A 117 12.94 -18.77 -4.51
N ASN A 118 13.74 -18.73 -5.58
CA ASN A 118 13.47 -17.82 -6.70
C ASN A 118 12.17 -18.19 -7.41
N GLU A 119 11.83 -19.48 -7.43
CA GLU A 119 10.59 -20.03 -7.95
C GLU A 119 9.38 -19.54 -7.14
N ASP A 120 9.48 -19.50 -5.81
CA ASP A 120 8.43 -18.95 -4.93
C ASP A 120 8.23 -17.46 -5.17
N LEU A 121 9.32 -16.69 -5.35
CA LEU A 121 9.24 -15.26 -5.68
C LEU A 121 8.52 -15.02 -7.02
N MET A 122 8.84 -15.82 -8.04
CA MET A 122 8.16 -15.73 -9.34
C MET A 122 6.68 -16.12 -9.24
N ALA A 123 6.33 -17.09 -8.41
CA ALA A 123 4.95 -17.48 -8.18
C ALA A 123 4.15 -16.38 -7.47
N ILE A 124 4.73 -15.71 -6.48
CA ILE A 124 4.10 -14.58 -5.79
C ILE A 124 3.81 -13.43 -6.77
N GLU A 125 4.75 -13.08 -7.64
CA GLU A 125 4.53 -12.01 -8.63
C GLU A 125 3.44 -12.37 -9.65
N GLN A 126 3.37 -13.64 -10.06
CA GLN A 126 2.30 -14.12 -10.95
C GLN A 126 0.92 -14.05 -10.29
N VAL A 127 0.82 -14.46 -9.02
CA VAL A 127 -0.43 -14.35 -8.24
C VAL A 127 -0.85 -12.88 -8.13
N ARG A 128 0.09 -11.98 -7.83
CA ARG A 128 -0.18 -10.55 -7.75
C ARG A 128 -0.68 -9.98 -9.07
N ALA A 129 -0.05 -10.35 -10.19
CA ALA A 129 -0.49 -9.92 -11.52
C ALA A 129 -1.91 -10.41 -11.84
N LEU A 130 -2.24 -11.65 -11.49
CA LEU A 130 -3.58 -12.22 -11.64
C LEU A 130 -4.62 -11.55 -10.73
N GLU A 131 -4.25 -11.21 -9.49
CA GLU A 131 -5.11 -10.45 -8.56
C GLU A 131 -5.38 -9.03 -9.08
N GLU A 132 -4.37 -8.35 -9.63
CA GLU A 132 -4.52 -7.04 -10.27
C GLU A 132 -5.41 -7.13 -11.53
N GLU A 133 -5.27 -8.17 -12.36
CA GLU A 133 -6.12 -8.40 -13.54
C GLU A 133 -7.58 -8.74 -13.16
N THR A 134 -7.80 -9.55 -12.13
CA THR A 134 -9.15 -9.93 -11.67
C THR A 134 -9.86 -8.83 -10.88
N ALA A 135 -9.11 -7.97 -10.19
CA ALA A 135 -9.66 -6.78 -9.54
C ALA A 135 -10.16 -5.72 -10.53
N GLU A 136 -9.76 -5.77 -11.81
CA GLU A 136 -10.32 -4.93 -12.87
C GLU A 136 -11.69 -5.45 -13.40
N GLU A 137 -12.07 -6.70 -13.11
CA GLU A 137 -13.34 -7.30 -13.55
C GLU A 137 -14.48 -7.22 -12.52
N ASP A 138 -14.18 -6.97 -11.25
CA ASP A 138 -15.21 -6.76 -10.21
C ASP A 138 -15.66 -5.28 -10.17
N ASP A 139 -16.97 -5.05 -10.02
CA ASP A 139 -17.64 -3.73 -9.97
C ASP A 139 -16.81 -2.72 -9.15
N PRO A 140 -16.54 -1.48 -9.62
CA PRO A 140 -15.60 -0.59 -8.95
C PRO A 140 -16.18 -0.14 -7.61
N GLU A 141 -15.83 -0.88 -6.56
CA GLU A 141 -15.84 -0.38 -5.20
C GLU A 141 -15.10 0.96 -5.22
N PRO A 142 -15.68 2.06 -4.69
CA PRO A 142 -15.08 3.38 -4.80
C PRO A 142 -13.78 3.41 -3.99
N GLN A 143 -12.68 3.04 -4.64
CA GLN A 143 -11.36 3.14 -4.07
C GLN A 143 -11.14 4.62 -3.75
N LEU A 144 -11.04 4.93 -2.45
CA LEU A 144 -10.88 6.28 -1.92
C LEU A 144 -9.49 6.83 -2.26
N HIS A 145 -9.25 7.10 -3.54
CA HIS A 145 -8.02 7.68 -4.02
C HIS A 145 -8.11 9.20 -3.94
N LEU A 146 -7.08 9.83 -3.35
CA LEU A 146 -6.85 11.27 -3.48
C LEU A 146 -6.47 11.60 -4.94
N THR A 147 -7.48 11.59 -5.82
CA THR A 147 -7.30 11.91 -7.24
C THR A 147 -6.83 13.36 -7.39
N ARG A 148 -6.22 13.68 -8.53
CA ARG A 148 -5.80 15.05 -8.87
C ARG A 148 -6.95 16.05 -8.73
N LYS A 149 -8.16 15.68 -9.18
CA LYS A 149 -9.37 16.52 -9.08
C LYS A 149 -9.77 16.76 -7.63
N ILE A 150 -9.83 15.69 -6.81
CA ILE A 150 -10.17 15.79 -5.39
C ILE A 150 -9.17 16.68 -4.65
N LEU A 151 -7.87 16.50 -4.92
CA LEU A 151 -6.82 17.33 -4.31
C LEU A 151 -6.96 18.81 -4.70
N ALA A 152 -7.21 19.12 -5.97
CA ALA A 152 -7.44 20.49 -6.42
C ALA A 152 -8.67 21.12 -5.73
N ASP A 153 -9.76 20.37 -5.63
CA ASP A 153 -11.00 20.84 -4.99
C ASP A 153 -10.81 21.09 -3.49
N VAL A 154 -10.14 20.17 -2.78
CA VAL A 154 -9.86 20.32 -1.34
C VAL A 154 -8.96 21.53 -1.09
N ILE A 155 -7.85 21.66 -1.83
CA ILE A 155 -6.93 22.80 -1.70
C ILE A 155 -7.69 24.11 -1.91
N SER A 156 -8.53 24.19 -2.95
CA SER A 156 -9.33 25.38 -3.25
C SER A 156 -10.30 25.74 -2.11
N LYS A 157 -11.02 24.76 -1.56
CA LYS A 157 -11.94 24.99 -0.43
C LYS A 157 -11.24 25.53 0.80
N PHE A 158 -10.06 25.01 1.14
CA PHE A 158 -9.31 25.53 2.28
C PHE A 158 -8.75 26.93 2.02
N GLU A 159 -8.24 27.23 0.81
CA GLU A 159 -7.78 28.59 0.50
C GLU A 159 -8.93 29.61 0.55
N SER A 160 -10.13 29.22 0.09
CA SER A 160 -11.34 30.04 0.27
C SER A 160 -11.67 30.26 1.75
N GLY A 161 -11.67 29.21 2.57
CA GLY A 161 -11.95 29.34 4.01
C GLY A 161 -10.91 30.17 4.76
N ILE A 162 -9.63 30.06 4.37
CA ILE A 162 -8.56 30.95 4.86
C ILE A 162 -8.88 32.40 4.50
N HIS A 163 -9.24 32.67 3.26
CA HIS A 163 -9.59 34.02 2.80
C HIS A 163 -10.76 34.60 3.60
N ASP A 164 -11.81 33.82 3.81
CA ASP A 164 -12.99 34.25 4.57
C ASP A 164 -12.64 34.56 6.03
N ILE A 165 -11.87 33.71 6.69
CA ILE A 165 -11.46 33.94 8.08
C ILE A 165 -10.52 35.14 8.20
N VAL A 166 -9.51 35.25 7.33
CA VAL A 166 -8.53 36.35 7.37
C VAL A 166 -9.21 37.71 7.18
N ASN A 167 -10.23 37.80 6.32
CA ASN A 167 -10.91 39.06 6.03
C ASN A 167 -12.01 39.43 7.04
N ASN A 168 -12.64 38.44 7.68
CA ASN A 168 -13.76 38.68 8.58
C ASN A 168 -13.40 38.60 10.07
N ASP A 169 -12.23 38.06 10.43
CA ASP A 169 -11.80 37.98 11.82
C ASP A 169 -11.18 39.30 12.31
N PRO A 170 -11.82 40.01 13.28
CA PRO A 170 -11.28 41.24 13.83
C PRO A 170 -9.99 41.03 14.67
N ASN A 171 -9.71 39.81 15.12
CA ASN A 171 -8.47 39.47 15.81
C ASN A 171 -7.41 38.97 14.81
N ARG A 172 -6.46 39.86 14.47
CA ARG A 172 -5.43 39.55 13.48
C ARG A 172 -4.44 38.47 13.92
N GLU A 173 -4.10 38.40 15.20
CA GLU A 173 -3.18 37.40 15.73
C GLU A 173 -3.78 35.99 15.62
N ARG A 174 -5.07 35.86 16.00
CA ARG A 174 -5.82 34.61 15.87
C ARG A 174 -5.95 34.19 14.40
N SER A 175 -6.32 35.11 13.51
CA SER A 175 -6.51 34.78 12.09
C SER A 175 -5.21 34.40 11.39
N LEU A 176 -4.10 35.07 11.70
CA LEU A 176 -2.77 34.69 11.21
C LEU A 176 -2.32 33.32 11.73
N LYS A 177 -2.57 33.03 13.02
CA LYS A 177 -2.24 31.72 13.60
C LYS A 177 -3.03 30.60 12.91
N PHE A 178 -4.32 30.82 12.64
CA PHE A 178 -5.15 29.90 11.87
C PHE A 178 -4.61 29.69 10.45
N GLU A 179 -4.39 30.78 9.71
CA GLU A 179 -3.87 30.76 8.34
C GLU A 179 -2.56 29.96 8.23
N ASN A 180 -1.61 30.23 9.11
CA ASN A 180 -0.31 29.54 9.12
C ASN A 180 -0.44 28.05 9.44
N THR A 181 -1.30 27.70 10.41
CA THR A 181 -1.51 26.29 10.80
C THR A 181 -2.14 25.49 9.66
N VAL A 182 -3.20 26.03 9.04
CA VAL A 182 -3.89 25.37 7.93
C VAL A 182 -2.98 25.25 6.71
N ARG A 183 -2.23 26.31 6.36
CA ARG A 183 -1.28 26.22 5.24
C ARG A 183 -0.17 25.22 5.49
N SER A 184 0.36 25.15 6.71
CA SER A 184 1.36 24.15 7.08
C SER A 184 0.82 22.73 6.89
N ALA A 185 -0.43 22.47 7.28
CA ALA A 185 -1.07 21.17 7.08
C ALA A 185 -1.34 20.86 5.60
N LEU A 186 -1.67 21.88 4.79
CA LEU A 186 -1.92 21.71 3.35
C LEU A 186 -0.66 21.41 2.52
N THR A 187 0.55 21.67 3.04
CA THR A 187 1.81 21.49 2.29
C THR A 187 1.94 20.09 1.70
N ALA A 188 1.68 19.04 2.49
CA ALA A 188 1.79 17.65 2.02
C ALA A 188 0.84 17.36 0.84
N TYR A 189 -0.37 17.89 0.89
CA TYR A 189 -1.37 17.71 -0.17
C TYR A 189 -1.05 18.53 -1.42
N LYS A 190 -0.48 19.74 -1.27
CA LYS A 190 0.00 20.54 -2.40
C LYS A 190 1.13 19.84 -3.14
N MET A 191 2.08 19.24 -2.41
CA MET A 191 3.17 18.45 -2.99
C MET A 191 2.62 17.22 -3.73
N LEU A 192 1.70 16.47 -3.11
CA LEU A 192 1.06 15.33 -3.75
C LEU A 192 0.28 15.71 -5.03
N HIS A 193 -0.41 16.85 -5.01
CA HIS A 193 -1.09 17.35 -6.21
C HIS A 193 -0.10 17.68 -7.33
N GLN A 194 1.03 18.34 -7.01
CA GLN A 194 2.08 18.66 -7.97
C GLN A 194 2.70 17.39 -8.56
N GLU A 195 3.03 16.41 -7.72
CA GLU A 195 3.55 15.12 -8.16
C GLU A 195 2.60 14.44 -9.15
N LYS A 196 1.29 14.39 -8.85
CA LYS A 196 0.28 13.83 -9.76
C LYS A 196 0.13 14.62 -11.05
N VAL A 197 0.35 15.94 -11.02
CA VAL A 197 0.40 16.76 -12.24
C VAL A 197 1.63 16.39 -13.08
N HIS A 198 2.79 16.20 -12.46
CA HIS A 198 4.02 15.81 -13.15
C HIS A 198 3.94 14.40 -13.74
N GLN A 199 3.40 13.43 -13.00
CA GLN A 199 3.18 12.07 -13.50
C GLN A 199 2.29 12.06 -14.74
N ALA A 200 1.25 12.91 -14.77
CA ALA A 200 0.38 13.04 -15.95
C ALA A 200 1.06 13.72 -17.16
N GLN A 201 2.16 14.44 -16.95
CA GLN A 201 2.93 15.11 -18.01
C GLN A 201 4.15 14.31 -18.46
N GLN A 202 4.54 13.27 -17.70
CA GLN A 202 5.69 12.44 -18.02
C GLN A 202 5.37 11.55 -19.22
N THR A 203 6.01 11.82 -20.35
CA THR A 203 5.98 10.91 -21.51
C THR A 203 6.76 9.64 -21.15
N THR A 204 6.14 8.48 -21.34
CA THR A 204 6.82 7.18 -21.19
C THR A 204 8.05 7.13 -22.10
N ILE A 205 9.18 6.61 -21.61
CA ILE A 205 10.43 6.46 -22.38
C ILE A 205 10.20 5.75 -23.73
N THR A 206 9.19 4.89 -23.82
CA THR A 206 8.77 4.19 -25.05
C THR A 206 8.32 5.14 -26.18
N SER A 207 7.92 6.38 -25.88
CA SER A 207 7.53 7.36 -26.90
C SER A 207 8.69 7.74 -27.83
N PHE A 208 9.95 7.57 -27.40
CA PHE A 208 11.13 7.79 -28.26
C PHE A 208 11.45 6.60 -29.18
N PHE A 209 10.93 5.42 -28.87
CA PHE A 209 11.16 4.20 -29.67
C PHE A 209 10.05 3.94 -30.70
N THR A 210 9.02 4.79 -30.75
CA THR A 210 7.96 4.66 -31.74
C THR A 210 8.44 5.21 -33.07
N LYS A 211 8.81 4.31 -33.98
CA LYS A 211 9.22 4.62 -35.36
C LYS A 211 8.08 5.39 -36.07
N PRO A 212 8.35 6.52 -36.76
CA PRO A 212 7.30 7.19 -37.50
C PRO A 212 6.79 6.26 -38.61
N ALA A 213 5.46 6.08 -38.65
CA ALA A 213 4.80 5.34 -39.72
C ALA A 213 5.14 6.01 -41.06
N ALA A 214 5.72 5.24 -41.98
CA ALA A 214 6.01 5.68 -43.32
C ALA A 214 4.70 6.14 -43.99
N THR A 215 4.60 7.43 -44.28
CA THR A 215 3.53 7.97 -45.11
C THR A 215 3.80 7.49 -46.53
N SER A 216 3.05 6.48 -47.00
CA SER A 216 3.02 6.13 -48.43
C SER A 216 2.49 7.32 -49.23
N PRO A 217 3.12 7.72 -50.34
CA PRO A 217 2.56 8.74 -51.21
C PRO A 217 1.40 8.15 -52.01
N ALA A 218 0.29 8.88 -52.05
CA ALA A 218 -0.87 8.55 -52.87
C ALA A 218 -0.49 8.53 -54.35
N SER A 219 -0.61 7.37 -55.00
CA SER A 219 -0.59 7.25 -56.45
C SER A 219 -1.84 7.92 -57.03
N SER A 220 -1.66 9.09 -57.62
CA SER A 220 -2.63 9.70 -58.53
C SER A 220 -2.20 9.35 -59.95
N THR A 221 -2.88 8.38 -60.57
CA THR A 221 -2.81 8.19 -62.02
C THR A 221 -4.16 8.58 -62.61
N SER A 222 -4.11 9.67 -63.35
CA SER A 222 -5.12 10.32 -64.16
C SER A 222 -5.78 9.38 -65.18
N THR A 223 -7.12 9.36 -65.17
CA THR A 223 -7.95 9.01 -66.33
C THR A 223 -8.62 10.28 -66.83
N SER A 224 -8.26 10.72 -68.03
CA SER A 224 -8.94 11.74 -68.81
C SER A 224 -9.14 11.17 -70.20
N SER A 225 -10.42 11.01 -70.57
CA SER A 225 -10.86 10.71 -71.92
C SER A 225 -11.76 11.85 -72.39
N ASP A 226 -11.59 12.17 -73.68
CA ASP A 226 -12.43 12.95 -74.59
C ASP A 226 -12.53 14.47 -74.31
N ASP A 227 -12.44 15.40 -75.27
CA ASP A 227 -12.93 15.33 -76.65
C ASP A 227 -12.33 16.44 -77.57
N ASP A 228 -12.33 16.12 -78.86
CA ASP A 228 -12.56 16.92 -80.07
C ASP A 228 -11.66 18.06 -80.66
N ALA A 229 -11.43 17.84 -81.96
CA ALA A 229 -11.43 18.75 -83.12
C ALA A 229 -10.12 19.30 -83.75
N PRO A 230 -10.07 19.37 -85.11
CA PRO A 230 -8.85 19.48 -85.91
C PRO A 230 -8.65 20.87 -86.56
N THR A 231 -7.41 21.22 -86.94
CA THR A 231 -7.18 22.18 -88.04
C THR A 231 -5.79 22.01 -88.69
N SER A 232 -5.80 21.67 -89.98
CA SER A 232 -4.75 21.91 -90.99
C SER A 232 -4.47 23.43 -91.19
N PRO A 233 -3.64 23.86 -92.17
CA PRO A 233 -2.44 23.28 -92.80
C PRO A 233 -1.25 24.29 -92.84
N GLN A 234 -0.03 23.79 -93.07
CA GLN A 234 0.78 24.10 -94.26
C GLN A 234 1.99 23.17 -94.36
#